data_AF-A0A843EVY0-F1
#
_entry.id   AF-A0A843EVY0-F1
#
_cell.length_a   1.000
_cell.length_b   1.000
_cell.length_c   1.000
_cell.angle_alpha   90.00
_cell.angle_beta   90.00
_cell.angle_gamma   90.00
#
_symmetry.space_group_name_H-M   'P 1'
#
loop_
_entity.id
_entity.type
_entity.pdbx_description
1 polymer ?
#
loop_
_entity_poly.entity_id
_entity_poly.type
_entity_poly.pdbx_seq_one_letter_code
_entity_poly.pdbx_strand_id
1 'polypeptide(L)'
;MVDKSQRIFYFDALRAFAILCVVLLHVTGHLGEIMNYNIHTIYSFSGIYETFANNFFRIGVDLFLMISGALLLGRNWEIKGFFKKRFSRLVKPFLFWSLIFSIIIVASSYLIPSINFVEHFGIIGFVSVFVDTLMFKAPGAVVYWFFWMMIYVYMLMPFINRGIVNSKFNIEYLLIVWFVFITIAYPLNNQYLYLISDFISPIALVVLGYYLRYGERKIFNDSIISAILIIVPSIVMLVYSYSIVGTDILFVFHRYSLLVVILSIGVFCLFKSSSFINDSSQKIAGPVSSIAFCSYGMYLIHSQLMMVVRKMFHFSSNFVFDYLVLFAVGFILSWFIIYVLSKIPIVDDLIGVK
;
A
#
# COMPACT_ATOMS: atom_id res chain seq x y z
N MET A 1 9.53 -30.59 -18.15
CA MET A 1 8.55 -30.52 -17.05
C MET A 1 8.78 -29.18 -16.37
N VAL A 2 7.87 -28.22 -16.51
CA VAL A 2 8.03 -26.90 -15.89
C VAL A 2 7.78 -27.07 -14.41
N ASP A 3 8.86 -27.00 -13.64
CA ASP A 3 8.85 -27.14 -12.19
C ASP A 3 7.83 -26.17 -11.57
N LYS A 4 6.95 -26.68 -10.70
CA LYS A 4 6.03 -25.86 -9.90
C LYS A 4 6.92 -25.00 -9.02
N SER A 5 7.19 -23.75 -9.42
CA SER A 5 8.03 -22.82 -8.67
C SER A 5 7.67 -22.90 -7.19
N GLN A 6 8.59 -23.39 -6.35
CA GLN A 6 8.37 -23.49 -4.91
C GLN A 6 7.90 -22.12 -4.41
N ARG A 7 6.69 -22.09 -3.85
CA ARG A 7 6.09 -20.87 -3.32
C ARG A 7 6.95 -20.42 -2.14
N ILE A 8 7.59 -19.26 -2.31
CA ILE A 8 8.44 -18.68 -1.27
C ILE A 8 7.53 -17.97 -0.26
N PHE A 9 7.40 -18.54 0.93
CA PHE A 9 6.40 -18.13 1.93
C PHE A 9 6.56 -16.68 2.41
N TYR A 10 7.79 -16.18 2.59
CA TYR A 10 7.96 -14.79 3.06
C TYR A 10 7.35 -13.75 2.13
N PHE A 11 7.20 -14.02 0.82
CA PHE A 11 6.50 -13.08 -0.06
C PHE A 11 5.00 -13.02 0.23
N ASP A 12 4.40 -14.11 0.70
CA ASP A 12 3.00 -14.07 1.17
C ASP A 12 2.91 -13.32 2.48
N ALA A 13 3.79 -13.64 3.43
CA ALA A 13 3.87 -12.91 4.69
C ALA A 13 4.06 -11.40 4.48
N LEU A 14 4.96 -11.02 3.56
CA LEU A 14 5.23 -9.62 3.25
C LEU A 14 4.06 -8.94 2.53
N ARG A 15 3.32 -9.64 1.65
CA ARG A 15 2.08 -9.11 1.05
C ARG A 15 0.97 -8.92 2.09
N ALA A 16 0.81 -9.89 3.00
CA ALA A 16 -0.17 -9.82 4.06
C ALA A 16 0.14 -8.67 5.03
N PHE A 17 1.42 -8.48 5.36
CA PHE A 17 1.87 -7.35 6.16
C PHE A 17 1.70 -6.02 5.41
N ALA A 18 2.02 -5.96 4.12
CA ALA A 18 1.84 -4.77 3.30
C ALA A 18 0.37 -4.29 3.26
N ILE A 19 -0.59 -5.21 3.02
CA ILE A 19 -2.01 -4.83 3.05
C ILE A 19 -2.48 -4.44 4.45
N LEU A 20 -1.96 -5.09 5.50
CA LEU A 20 -2.24 -4.70 6.88
C LEU A 20 -1.78 -3.27 7.15
N CYS A 21 -0.56 -2.91 6.75
CA CYS A 21 -0.05 -1.54 6.88
C CYS A 21 -0.93 -0.52 6.14
N VAL A 22 -1.30 -0.80 4.88
CA VAL A 22 -2.18 0.09 4.10
C VAL A 22 -3.50 0.31 4.85
N VAL A 23 -4.13 -0.75 5.34
CA VAL A 23 -5.42 -0.64 6.04
C VAL A 23 -5.27 0.14 7.35
N LEU A 24 -4.28 -0.17 8.18
CA LEU A 24 -4.05 0.53 9.46
C LEU A 24 -3.81 2.03 9.24
N LEU A 25 -3.03 2.40 8.21
CA LEU A 25 -2.81 3.80 7.83
C LEU A 25 -4.13 4.49 7.42
N HIS A 26 -5.00 3.81 6.68
CA HIS A 26 -6.27 4.38 6.28
C HIS A 26 -7.28 4.44 7.41
N VAL A 27 -7.24 3.53 8.39
CA VAL A 27 -8.05 3.67 9.62
C VAL A 27 -7.72 4.99 10.31
N THR A 28 -6.44 5.30 10.54
CA THR A 28 -6.06 6.57 11.18
C THR A 28 -6.42 7.78 10.33
N GLY A 29 -6.27 7.70 9.00
CA GLY A 29 -6.72 8.78 8.10
C GLY A 29 -8.23 9.03 8.17
N HIS A 30 -9.05 7.98 8.15
CA HIS A 30 -10.51 8.11 8.24
C HIS A 30 -10.98 8.62 9.61
N LEU A 31 -10.29 8.25 10.69
CA LEU A 31 -10.54 8.75 12.05
C LEU A 31 -10.21 10.24 12.19
N GLY A 32 -9.07 10.67 11.62
CA GLY A 32 -8.67 12.08 11.61
C GLY A 32 -9.64 13.01 10.86
N GLU A 33 -10.42 12.48 9.91
CA GLU A 33 -11.48 13.25 9.23
C GLU A 33 -12.76 13.43 10.06
N ILE A 34 -13.02 12.58 11.05
CA ILE A 34 -14.28 12.59 11.83
C ILE A 34 -14.08 13.29 13.16
N MET A 35 -12.95 13.02 13.79
CA MET A 35 -12.70 13.46 15.13
C MET A 35 -12.02 14.82 15.04
N ASN A 36 -12.80 15.89 15.29
CA ASN A 36 -12.31 17.22 15.69
C ASN A 36 -11.62 17.14 17.06
N TYR A 37 -10.77 16.13 17.28
CA TYR A 37 -9.97 16.10 18.47
C TYR A 37 -9.01 17.27 18.39
N ASN A 38 -8.89 17.97 19.51
CA ASN A 38 -7.58 18.42 19.95
C ASN A 38 -6.68 17.18 20.13
N ILE A 39 -6.27 16.53 19.02
CA ILE A 39 -5.23 15.48 18.96
C ILE A 39 -3.89 16.05 19.50
N HIS A 40 -3.84 17.36 19.73
CA HIS A 40 -2.77 18.14 20.34
C HIS A 40 -2.56 17.91 21.85
N THR A 41 -3.14 16.87 22.46
CA THR A 41 -2.67 16.40 23.77
C THR A 41 -1.80 15.16 23.59
N ILE A 42 -0.52 15.43 23.41
CA ILE A 42 0.51 14.50 22.90
C ILE A 42 0.89 13.39 23.87
N TYR A 43 0.42 13.51 25.11
CA TYR A 43 0.53 12.45 26.12
C TYR A 43 -0.62 11.44 26.07
N SER A 44 -1.57 11.59 25.15
CA SER A 44 -2.61 10.58 24.94
C SER A 44 -2.09 9.42 24.08
N PHE A 45 -2.56 8.22 24.38
CA PHE A 45 -2.26 7.03 23.59
C PHE A 45 -2.62 7.21 22.09
N SER A 46 -3.72 7.93 21.80
CA SER A 46 -4.17 8.20 20.43
C SER A 46 -3.17 9.03 19.62
N GLY A 47 -2.62 10.11 20.18
CA GLY A 47 -1.62 10.94 19.48
C GLY A 47 -0.33 10.18 19.18
N ILE A 48 0.14 9.37 20.14
CA ILE A 48 1.31 8.50 19.95
C ILE A 48 1.07 7.46 18.88
N TYR A 49 -0.06 6.77 18.96
CA TYR A 49 -0.43 5.77 17.99
C TYR A 49 -0.60 6.37 16.59
N GLU A 50 -1.29 7.51 16.45
CA GLU A 50 -1.49 8.16 15.16
C GLU A 50 -0.19 8.61 14.52
N THR A 51 0.74 9.18 15.29
CA THR A 51 2.07 9.56 14.79
C THR A 51 2.87 8.36 14.33
N PHE A 52 2.86 7.29 15.12
CA PHE A 52 3.51 6.03 14.74
C PHE A 52 2.86 5.43 13.48
N ALA A 53 1.54 5.28 13.46
CA ALA A 53 0.80 4.68 12.36
C ALA A 53 0.97 5.46 11.06
N ASN A 54 0.87 6.79 11.13
CA ASN A 54 1.05 7.66 9.97
C ASN A 54 2.47 7.64 9.41
N ASN A 55 3.50 7.21 10.14
CA ASN A 55 4.86 7.19 9.62
C ASN A 55 5.32 5.76 9.31
N PHE A 56 5.06 4.82 10.20
CA PHE A 56 5.46 3.43 10.08
C PHE A 56 4.66 2.68 9.03
N PHE A 57 3.33 2.78 9.04
CA PHE A 57 2.49 1.97 8.15
C PHE A 57 2.45 2.49 6.70
N ARG A 58 3.08 3.64 6.40
CA ARG A 58 3.23 4.14 5.02
C ARG A 58 3.98 3.20 4.09
N ILE A 59 4.84 2.36 4.65
CA ILE A 59 5.65 1.39 3.89
C ILE A 59 4.81 0.33 3.18
N GLY A 60 3.52 0.18 3.47
CA GLY A 60 2.67 -0.86 2.87
C GLY A 60 2.71 -0.84 1.34
N VAL A 61 2.64 0.34 0.72
CA VAL A 61 2.76 0.47 -0.75
C VAL A 61 4.18 0.19 -1.24
N ASP A 62 5.19 0.65 -0.50
CA ASP A 62 6.60 0.48 -0.86
C ASP A 62 6.97 -1.01 -0.90
N LEU A 63 6.45 -1.78 0.06
CA LEU A 63 6.59 -3.24 0.08
C LEU A 63 5.92 -3.91 -1.13
N PHE A 64 4.74 -3.47 -1.58
CA PHE A 64 4.14 -4.02 -2.81
C PHE A 64 4.99 -3.76 -4.06
N LEU A 65 5.62 -2.58 -4.15
CA LEU A 65 6.53 -2.24 -5.24
C LEU A 65 7.79 -3.11 -5.18
N MET A 66 8.41 -3.25 -4.01
CA MET A 66 9.59 -4.10 -3.81
C MET A 66 9.28 -5.57 -4.13
N ILE A 67 8.14 -6.10 -3.67
CA ILE A 67 7.69 -7.47 -4.00
C ILE A 67 7.52 -7.64 -5.52
N SER A 68 6.95 -6.63 -6.19
CA SER A 68 6.76 -6.66 -7.65
C SER A 68 8.09 -6.78 -8.37
N GLY A 69 9.08 -5.97 -8.01
CA GLY A 69 10.41 -6.03 -8.62
C GLY A 69 11.17 -7.30 -8.29
N ALA A 70 11.15 -7.70 -7.01
CA ALA A 70 11.74 -8.94 -6.53
C ALA A 70 11.27 -10.15 -7.34
N LEU A 71 9.98 -10.20 -7.71
CA LEU A 71 9.40 -11.34 -8.41
C LEU A 71 9.42 -11.22 -9.94
N LEU A 72 9.41 -10.01 -10.50
CA LEU A 72 9.22 -9.81 -11.94
C LEU A 72 10.48 -9.40 -12.69
N LEU A 73 11.47 -8.76 -12.06
CA LEU A 73 12.73 -8.38 -12.71
C LEU A 73 13.71 -9.56 -12.81
N GLY A 74 14.70 -9.44 -13.70
CA GLY A 74 15.75 -10.45 -13.93
C GLY A 74 15.26 -11.70 -14.67
N ARG A 75 14.23 -11.56 -15.50
CA ARG A 75 13.61 -12.70 -16.21
C ARG A 75 13.42 -12.39 -17.70
N ASN A 76 13.47 -13.43 -18.53
CA ASN A 76 13.22 -13.29 -19.97
C ASN A 76 11.71 -13.27 -20.25
N TRP A 77 11.14 -12.07 -20.35
CA TRP A 77 9.73 -11.88 -20.71
C TRP A 77 9.57 -11.37 -22.14
N GLU A 78 8.60 -11.92 -22.87
CA GLU A 78 8.07 -11.25 -24.06
C GLU A 78 7.25 -10.03 -23.63
N ILE A 79 7.55 -8.86 -24.20
CA ILE A 79 6.92 -7.58 -23.82
C ILE A 79 5.38 -7.64 -23.96
N LYS A 80 4.89 -8.15 -25.09
CA LYS A 80 3.45 -8.27 -25.35
C LYS A 80 2.76 -9.21 -24.36
N GLY A 81 3.38 -10.35 -24.06
CA GLY A 81 2.90 -11.31 -23.07
C GLY A 81 2.88 -10.73 -21.65
N PHE A 82 3.91 -9.96 -21.28
CA PHE A 82 3.97 -9.26 -20.01
C PHE A 82 2.81 -8.27 -19.85
N PHE A 83 2.62 -7.38 -20.84
CA PHE A 83 1.54 -6.41 -20.82
C PHE A 83 0.17 -7.09 -20.73
N LYS A 84 -0.13 -8.02 -21.66
CA LYS A 84 -1.43 -8.70 -21.72
C LYS A 84 -1.79 -9.35 -20.39
N LYS A 85 -0.85 -10.02 -19.73
CA LYS A 85 -1.11 -10.74 -18.47
C LYS A 85 -1.18 -9.82 -17.26
N ARG A 86 -0.32 -8.82 -17.16
CA ARG A 86 -0.19 -7.98 -15.95
C ARG A 86 -1.18 -6.83 -15.95
N PHE A 87 -1.37 -6.15 -17.09
CA PHE A 87 -2.38 -5.11 -17.20
C PHE A 87 -3.78 -5.67 -17.02
N SER A 88 -4.11 -6.84 -17.59
CA SER A 88 -5.45 -7.39 -17.41
C SER A 88 -5.78 -7.67 -15.95
N ARG A 89 -4.80 -8.13 -15.17
CA ARG A 89 -4.95 -8.43 -13.73
C ARG A 89 -5.05 -7.17 -12.87
N LEU A 90 -4.52 -6.04 -13.34
CA LEU A 90 -4.61 -4.75 -12.66
C LEU A 90 -5.91 -4.01 -13.05
N VAL A 91 -6.14 -3.86 -14.35
CA VAL A 91 -7.21 -3.03 -14.94
C VAL A 91 -8.60 -3.62 -14.73
N LYS A 92 -8.78 -4.94 -14.95
CA LYS A 92 -10.12 -5.53 -14.83
C LYS A 92 -10.70 -5.37 -13.42
N PRO A 93 -9.95 -5.68 -12.33
CA PRO A 93 -10.49 -5.47 -11.00
C PRO A 93 -10.71 -4.01 -10.63
N PHE A 94 -9.81 -3.14 -11.05
CA PHE A 94 -9.94 -1.70 -10.82
C PHE A 94 -11.23 -1.14 -11.45
N LEU A 95 -11.50 -1.46 -12.72
CA LEU A 95 -12.71 -1.01 -13.41
C LEU A 95 -13.97 -1.62 -12.79
N PHE A 96 -13.92 -2.91 -12.44
CA PHE A 96 -15.03 -3.60 -11.80
C PHE A 96 -15.40 -2.95 -10.46
N TRP A 97 -14.43 -2.77 -9.56
CA TRP A 97 -14.68 -2.17 -8.25
C TRP A 97 -15.01 -0.68 -8.33
N SER A 98 -14.43 0.06 -9.29
CA SER A 98 -14.83 1.45 -9.55
C SER A 98 -16.30 1.53 -9.94
N LEU A 99 -16.77 0.64 -10.81
CA LEU A 99 -18.16 0.61 -11.24
C LEU A 99 -19.10 0.27 -10.07
N ILE A 100 -18.79 -0.79 -9.33
CA ILE A 100 -19.57 -1.21 -8.15
C ILE A 100 -19.62 -0.08 -7.13
N PHE A 101 -18.49 0.59 -6.88
CA PHE A 101 -18.43 1.67 -5.91
C PHE A 101 -19.23 2.90 -6.33
N SER A 102 -19.17 3.30 -7.60
CA SER A 102 -20.00 4.40 -8.10
C SER A 102 -21.49 4.09 -8.00
N ILE A 103 -21.89 2.83 -8.24
CA ILE A 103 -23.27 2.38 -8.00
C ILE A 103 -23.63 2.53 -6.51
N ILE A 104 -22.75 2.09 -5.60
CA ILE A 104 -22.98 2.22 -4.15
C ILE A 104 -23.10 3.69 -3.72
N ILE A 105 -22.25 4.59 -4.22
CA ILE A 105 -22.32 6.02 -3.90
C ILE A 105 -23.65 6.62 -4.36
N VAL A 106 -24.05 6.37 -5.60
CA VAL A 106 -25.29 6.92 -6.15
C VAL A 106 -26.51 6.33 -5.44
N ALA A 107 -26.53 5.01 -5.22
CA ALA A 107 -27.63 4.34 -4.53
C ALA A 107 -27.75 4.78 -3.07
N SER A 108 -26.64 4.89 -2.33
CA SER A 108 -26.65 5.39 -0.95
C SER A 108 -27.11 6.84 -0.88
N SER A 109 -26.68 7.68 -1.83
CA SER A 109 -27.12 9.08 -1.87
C SER A 109 -28.60 9.25 -2.19
N TYR A 110 -29.17 8.32 -2.94
CA TYR A 110 -30.59 8.32 -3.30
C TYR A 110 -31.47 7.77 -2.17
N LEU A 111 -31.03 6.69 -1.53
CA LEU A 111 -31.83 5.94 -0.55
C LEU A 111 -31.71 6.48 0.87
N ILE A 112 -30.61 7.16 1.21
CA ILE A 112 -30.31 7.60 2.57
C ILE A 112 -30.16 9.13 2.55
N PRO A 113 -31.20 9.90 2.94
CA PRO A 113 -31.17 11.37 2.84
C PRO A 113 -30.04 12.06 3.61
N SER A 114 -29.48 11.41 4.64
CA SER A 114 -28.34 11.92 5.41
C SER A 114 -26.99 11.73 4.72
N ILE A 115 -26.93 10.92 3.66
CA ILE A 115 -25.75 10.68 2.84
C ILE A 115 -25.97 11.42 1.54
N ASN A 116 -25.29 12.54 1.31
CA ASN A 116 -25.40 13.27 0.05
C ASN A 116 -24.02 13.43 -0.59
N PHE A 117 -23.68 12.52 -1.50
CA PHE A 117 -22.45 12.59 -2.29
C PHE A 117 -22.69 13.03 -3.74
N VAL A 118 -23.95 13.14 -4.16
CA VAL A 118 -24.32 13.27 -5.57
C VAL A 118 -25.41 14.33 -5.71
N GLU A 119 -25.12 15.38 -6.48
CA GLU A 119 -26.06 16.48 -6.70
C GLU A 119 -27.14 16.14 -7.75
N HIS A 120 -26.85 15.18 -8.65
CA HIS A 120 -27.73 14.80 -9.76
C HIS A 120 -27.84 13.29 -9.93
N PHE A 121 -29.05 12.73 -9.89
CA PHE A 121 -29.29 11.28 -9.99
C PHE A 121 -29.46 10.74 -11.42
N GLY A 122 -29.30 11.59 -12.44
CA GLY A 122 -29.36 11.19 -13.85
C GLY A 122 -28.08 10.54 -14.37
N ILE A 123 -28.10 10.11 -15.63
CA ILE A 123 -26.94 9.46 -16.29
C ILE A 123 -25.66 10.32 -16.23
N ILE A 124 -25.80 11.64 -16.35
CA ILE A 124 -24.68 12.59 -16.28
C ILE A 124 -24.04 12.57 -14.89
N GLY A 125 -24.86 12.54 -13.83
CA GLY A 125 -24.36 12.46 -12.46
C GLY A 125 -23.68 11.13 -12.16
N PHE A 126 -24.25 10.01 -12.64
CA PHE A 126 -23.58 8.72 -12.53
C PHE A 126 -22.22 8.71 -13.23
N VAL A 127 -22.15 9.21 -14.47
CA VAL A 127 -20.89 9.31 -15.22
C VAL A 127 -19.89 10.20 -14.49
N SER A 128 -20.32 11.31 -13.90
CA SER A 128 -19.45 12.17 -13.09
C SER A 128 -18.85 11.41 -11.91
N VAL A 129 -19.68 10.74 -11.11
CA VAL A 129 -19.24 9.94 -9.95
C VAL A 129 -18.29 8.82 -10.38
N PHE A 130 -18.56 8.18 -11.52
CA PHE A 130 -17.69 7.14 -12.05
C PHE A 130 -16.33 7.68 -12.49
N VAL A 131 -16.29 8.81 -13.19
CA VAL A 131 -15.04 9.48 -13.56
C VAL A 131 -14.28 9.94 -12.32
N ASP A 132 -14.95 10.52 -11.34
CA ASP A 132 -14.32 10.94 -10.09
C ASP A 132 -13.80 9.75 -9.29
N THR A 133 -14.47 8.60 -9.34
CA THR A 133 -13.98 7.35 -8.76
C THR A 133 -12.70 6.89 -9.45
N LEU A 134 -12.70 6.83 -10.80
CA LEU A 134 -11.53 6.46 -11.58
C LEU A 134 -10.35 7.40 -11.32
N MET A 135 -10.63 8.69 -11.13
CA MET A 135 -9.65 9.74 -10.90
C MET A 135 -9.40 10.01 -9.42
N PHE A 136 -9.71 9.06 -8.52
CA PHE A 136 -9.41 9.11 -7.07
C PHE A 136 -9.92 10.38 -6.36
N LYS A 137 -10.91 11.06 -6.94
CA LYS A 137 -11.57 12.28 -6.42
C LYS A 137 -12.86 11.98 -5.66
N ALA A 138 -13.51 10.86 -5.99
CA ALA A 138 -14.71 10.46 -5.27
C ALA A 138 -14.36 10.15 -3.79
N PRO A 139 -15.29 10.41 -2.86
CA PRO A 139 -15.13 10.03 -1.46
C PRO A 139 -14.67 8.58 -1.33
N GLY A 140 -13.68 8.27 -0.48
CA GLY A 140 -13.16 6.91 -0.29
C GLY A 140 -12.39 6.31 -1.49
N ALA A 141 -12.30 7.01 -2.63
CA ALA A 141 -11.55 6.56 -3.80
C ALA A 141 -10.10 7.05 -3.83
N VAL A 142 -9.65 7.81 -2.82
CA VAL A 142 -8.28 8.36 -2.79
C VAL A 142 -7.24 7.29 -3.02
N VAL A 143 -7.41 6.09 -2.45
CA VAL A 143 -6.50 4.94 -2.59
C VAL A 143 -6.27 4.50 -4.05
N TYR A 144 -7.14 4.87 -4.99
CA TYR A 144 -6.98 4.54 -6.40
C TYR A 144 -5.84 5.28 -7.11
N TRP A 145 -5.20 6.27 -6.47
CA TRP A 145 -3.94 6.83 -6.98
C TRP A 145 -2.87 5.74 -7.23
N PHE A 146 -2.87 4.66 -6.43
CA PHE A 146 -1.94 3.54 -6.59
C PHE A 146 -2.12 2.80 -7.91
N PHE A 147 -3.35 2.69 -8.42
CA PHE A 147 -3.60 2.06 -9.73
C PHE A 147 -2.87 2.79 -10.85
N TRP A 148 -2.99 4.12 -10.89
CA TRP A 148 -2.33 4.97 -11.88
C TRP A 148 -0.80 4.91 -11.75
N MET A 149 -0.31 4.85 -10.50
CA MET A 149 1.12 4.64 -10.26
C MET A 149 1.60 3.30 -10.83
N MET A 150 0.85 2.23 -10.57
CA MET A 150 1.19 0.89 -11.05
C MET A 150 1.15 0.76 -12.58
N ILE A 151 0.28 1.52 -13.27
CA ILE A 151 0.26 1.57 -14.73
C ILE A 151 1.63 1.98 -15.26
N TYR A 152 2.14 3.16 -14.87
CA TYR A 152 3.40 3.64 -15.45
C TYR A 152 4.59 2.79 -14.99
N VAL A 153 4.57 2.26 -13.76
CA VAL A 153 5.58 1.31 -13.27
C VAL A 153 5.63 0.06 -14.16
N TYR A 154 4.48 -0.54 -14.49
CA TYR A 154 4.42 -1.71 -15.36
C TYR A 154 4.72 -1.39 -16.83
N MET A 155 4.50 -0.15 -17.29
CA MET A 155 4.96 0.28 -18.61
C MET A 155 6.49 0.32 -18.71
N LEU A 156 7.16 0.80 -17.66
CA LEU A 156 8.62 0.92 -17.64
C LEU A 156 9.33 -0.38 -17.24
N MET A 157 8.64 -1.29 -16.54
CA MET A 157 9.22 -2.53 -16.03
C MET A 157 9.89 -3.41 -17.11
N PRO A 158 9.32 -3.64 -18.31
CA PRO A 158 10.01 -4.41 -19.35
C PRO A 158 11.32 -3.77 -19.85
N PHE A 159 11.42 -2.44 -19.84
CA PHE A 159 12.65 -1.73 -20.23
C PHE A 159 13.73 -1.89 -19.17
N ILE A 160 13.36 -1.69 -17.90
CA ILE A 160 14.24 -1.90 -16.75
C ILE A 160 14.74 -3.34 -16.73
N ASN A 161 13.82 -4.30 -16.84
CA ASN A 161 14.12 -5.72 -16.86
C ASN A 161 15.09 -6.09 -17.99
N ARG A 162 14.91 -5.55 -19.20
CA ARG A 162 15.84 -5.80 -20.32
C ARG A 162 17.26 -5.30 -20.03
N GLY A 163 17.43 -4.14 -19.41
CA GLY A 163 18.77 -3.67 -19.09
C GLY A 163 19.41 -4.41 -17.90
N ILE A 164 18.60 -4.91 -16.96
CA ILE A 164 19.08 -5.81 -15.89
C ILE A 164 19.56 -7.14 -16.49
N VAL A 165 18.74 -7.80 -17.31
CA VAL A 165 19.05 -9.11 -17.90
C VAL A 165 20.29 -9.04 -18.80
N ASN A 166 20.44 -7.96 -19.56
CA ASN A 166 21.59 -7.78 -20.45
C ASN A 166 22.83 -7.21 -19.75
N SER A 167 22.82 -7.09 -18.41
CA SER A 167 23.88 -6.47 -17.61
C SER A 167 24.28 -5.07 -18.08
N LYS A 168 23.36 -4.34 -18.70
CA LYS A 168 23.57 -2.97 -19.22
C LYS A 168 23.35 -1.90 -18.15
N PHE A 169 22.73 -2.26 -17.03
CA PHE A 169 22.49 -1.35 -15.91
C PHE A 169 23.38 -1.67 -14.72
N ASN A 170 24.11 -0.66 -14.26
CA ASN A 170 24.67 -0.69 -12.92
C ASN A 170 23.55 -0.34 -11.92
N ILE A 171 22.94 -1.37 -11.35
CA ILE A 171 21.81 -1.27 -10.42
C ILE A 171 22.21 -0.49 -9.17
N GLU A 172 23.43 -0.69 -8.67
CA GLU A 172 23.92 0.00 -7.48
C GLU A 172 24.05 1.50 -7.73
N TYR A 173 24.60 1.89 -8.88
CA TYR A 173 24.69 3.30 -9.27
C TYR A 173 23.30 3.95 -9.33
N LEU A 174 22.32 3.30 -9.97
CA LEU A 174 20.94 3.81 -10.04
C LEU A 174 20.34 4.01 -8.65
N LEU A 175 20.51 3.03 -7.75
CA LEU A 175 20.01 3.12 -6.38
C LEU A 175 20.72 4.22 -5.58
N ILE A 176 22.05 4.33 -5.69
CA ILE A 176 22.83 5.38 -5.02
C ILE A 176 22.37 6.77 -5.46
N VAL A 177 22.24 6.99 -6.77
CA VAL A 177 21.76 8.27 -7.31
C VAL A 177 20.36 8.59 -6.79
N TRP A 178 19.45 7.61 -6.77
CA TRP A 178 18.12 7.78 -6.20
C TRP A 178 18.16 8.09 -4.70
N PHE A 179 18.99 7.39 -3.92
CA PHE A 179 19.17 7.63 -2.49
C PHE A 179 19.67 9.04 -2.19
N VAL A 180 20.68 9.51 -2.94
CA VAL A 180 21.17 10.88 -2.84
C VAL A 180 20.06 11.87 -3.18
N PHE A 181 19.30 11.60 -4.25
CA PHE A 181 18.20 12.47 -4.66
C PHE A 181 17.12 12.60 -3.58
N ILE A 182 16.61 11.51 -3.01
CA ILE A 182 15.57 11.58 -1.97
C ILE A 182 16.09 12.23 -0.68
N THR A 183 17.39 12.08 -0.37
CA THR A 183 18.01 12.72 0.79
C THR A 183 18.03 14.24 0.66
N ILE A 184 18.08 14.76 -0.57
CA ILE A 184 18.08 16.20 -0.86
C ILE A 184 16.65 16.73 -1.08
N ALA A 185 15.84 15.98 -1.82
CA ALA A 185 14.52 16.42 -2.28
C ALA A 185 13.57 16.76 -1.12
N TYR A 186 13.53 15.91 -0.08
CA TYR A 186 12.61 16.08 1.04
C TYR A 186 12.97 17.21 2.02
N PRO A 187 14.24 17.33 2.46
CA PRO A 187 14.62 18.46 3.31
C PRO A 187 14.49 19.83 2.64
N LEU A 188 14.64 19.92 1.31
CA LEU A 188 14.50 21.20 0.58
C LEU A 188 13.06 21.69 0.43
N ASN A 189 12.07 20.87 0.80
CA ASN A 189 10.65 21.20 0.75
C ASN A 189 10.17 21.87 -0.55
N ASN A 190 10.60 21.33 -1.69
CA ASN A 190 10.31 21.89 -3.01
C ASN A 190 9.33 21.01 -3.81
N GLN A 191 8.22 21.59 -4.25
CA GLN A 191 7.16 20.87 -4.98
C GLN A 191 7.64 20.18 -6.27
N TYR A 192 8.60 20.77 -7.01
CA TYR A 192 9.10 20.17 -8.24
C TYR A 192 9.98 18.96 -7.94
N LEU A 193 10.78 19.01 -6.86
CA LEU A 193 11.55 17.87 -6.40
C LEU A 193 10.65 16.73 -5.91
N TYR A 194 9.51 17.06 -5.28
CA TYR A 194 8.49 16.08 -4.89
C TYR A 194 7.88 15.38 -6.10
N LEU A 195 7.45 16.13 -7.12
CA LEU A 195 6.91 15.56 -8.35
C LEU A 195 7.90 14.60 -9.03
N ILE A 196 9.18 14.98 -9.11
CA ILE A 196 10.22 14.12 -9.66
C ILE A 196 10.40 12.86 -8.78
N SER A 197 10.40 13.03 -7.46
CA SER A 197 10.51 11.92 -6.51
C SER A 197 9.34 10.95 -6.61
N ASP A 198 8.12 11.46 -6.73
CA ASP A 198 6.90 10.65 -6.85
C ASP A 198 6.88 9.83 -8.14
N PHE A 199 7.48 10.35 -9.21
CA PHE A 199 7.64 9.60 -10.45
C PHE A 199 8.74 8.53 -10.35
N ILE A 200 9.93 8.90 -9.86
CA ILE A 200 11.13 8.03 -9.87
C ILE A 200 11.07 6.97 -8.76
N SER A 201 10.61 7.33 -7.57
CA SER A 201 10.74 6.47 -6.38
C SER A 201 9.99 5.14 -6.50
N PRO A 202 8.78 5.07 -7.08
CA PRO A 202 8.12 3.79 -7.31
C PRO A 202 8.93 2.83 -8.20
N ILE A 203 9.59 3.37 -9.21
CA ILE A 203 10.46 2.62 -10.11
C ILE A 203 11.71 2.15 -9.35
N ALA A 204 12.32 3.03 -8.58
CA ALA A 204 13.50 2.72 -7.79
C ALA A 204 13.21 1.68 -6.70
N LEU A 205 12.03 1.72 -6.06
CA LEU A 205 11.58 0.70 -5.08
C LEU A 205 11.38 -0.67 -5.73
N VAL A 206 10.86 -0.73 -6.96
CA VAL A 206 10.83 -1.97 -7.74
C VAL A 206 12.24 -2.50 -7.97
N VAL A 207 13.17 -1.67 -8.43
CA VAL A 207 14.58 -2.07 -8.63
C VAL A 207 15.24 -2.48 -7.32
N LEU A 208 14.95 -1.78 -6.23
CA LEU A 208 15.45 -2.07 -4.88
C LEU A 208 14.98 -3.45 -4.41
N GLY A 209 13.71 -3.80 -4.62
CA GLY A 209 13.21 -5.13 -4.28
C GLY A 209 13.91 -6.26 -5.05
N TYR A 210 14.23 -6.04 -6.33
CA TYR A 210 15.08 -6.96 -7.09
C TYR A 210 16.47 -7.08 -6.48
N TYR A 211 17.11 -5.93 -6.22
CA TYR A 211 18.46 -5.87 -5.65
C TYR A 211 18.54 -6.55 -4.28
N LEU A 212 17.58 -6.32 -3.38
CA LEU A 212 17.57 -6.94 -2.06
C LEU A 212 17.28 -8.44 -2.12
N ARG A 213 16.47 -8.91 -3.08
CA ARG A 213 16.18 -10.34 -3.23
C ARG A 213 17.42 -11.11 -3.69
N TYR A 214 18.04 -10.62 -4.76
CA TYR A 214 19.12 -11.34 -5.47
C TYR A 214 20.53 -10.95 -5.01
N GLY A 215 20.68 -9.85 -4.27
CA GLY A 215 21.95 -9.43 -3.71
C GLY A 215 22.40 -10.35 -2.57
N GLU A 216 23.69 -10.71 -2.59
CA GLU A 216 24.32 -11.59 -1.59
C GLU A 216 25.01 -10.82 -0.45
N ARG A 217 24.81 -9.49 -0.37
CA ARG A 217 25.45 -8.68 0.66
C ARG A 217 24.95 -9.11 2.05
N LYS A 218 25.88 -9.48 2.93
CA LYS A 218 25.58 -10.00 4.29
C LYS A 218 24.66 -9.08 5.09
N ILE A 219 24.86 -7.76 4.99
CA ILE A 219 24.05 -6.73 5.66
C ILE A 219 22.54 -6.87 5.43
N PHE A 220 22.11 -7.26 4.22
CA PHE A 220 20.68 -7.39 3.88
C PHE A 220 20.12 -8.80 4.12
N ASN A 221 20.94 -9.71 4.65
CA ASN A 221 20.57 -11.08 4.97
C ASN A 221 20.71 -11.39 6.47
N ASP A 222 20.90 -10.34 7.29
CA ASP A 222 21.03 -10.44 8.74
C ASP A 222 19.76 -9.88 9.42
N SER A 223 19.14 -10.69 10.28
CA SER A 223 17.88 -10.33 10.94
C SER A 223 18.05 -9.25 12.02
N ILE A 224 19.21 -9.17 12.67
CA ILE A 224 19.51 -8.16 13.68
C ILE A 224 19.70 -6.81 13.00
N ILE A 225 20.46 -6.76 11.91
CA ILE A 225 20.62 -5.53 11.13
C ILE A 225 19.26 -5.09 10.57
N SER A 226 18.46 -6.03 10.08
CA SER A 226 17.09 -5.74 9.63
C SER A 226 16.24 -5.11 10.75
N ALA A 227 16.33 -5.62 11.97
CA ALA A 227 15.64 -5.04 13.13
C ALA A 227 16.14 -3.62 13.46
N ILE A 228 17.45 -3.36 13.36
CA ILE A 228 18.03 -2.02 13.54
C ILE A 228 17.48 -1.04 12.49
N LEU A 229 17.42 -1.46 11.23
CA LEU A 229 16.86 -0.66 10.12
C LEU A 229 15.36 -0.39 10.27
N ILE A 230 14.65 -1.11 11.15
CA ILE A 230 13.25 -0.86 11.48
C ILE A 230 13.15 0.06 12.70
N ILE A 231 13.83 -0.30 13.79
CA ILE A 231 13.70 0.36 15.09
C ILE A 231 14.25 1.79 15.02
N VAL A 232 15.44 1.98 14.44
CA VAL A 232 16.10 3.28 14.44
C VAL A 232 15.29 4.34 13.67
N PRO A 233 14.87 4.14 12.40
CA PRO A 233 14.05 5.13 11.72
C PRO A 233 12.72 5.37 12.40
N SER A 234 12.09 4.33 12.97
CA SER A 234 10.82 4.47 13.70
C SER A 234 10.95 5.38 14.93
N ILE A 235 12.01 5.18 15.73
CA ILE A 235 12.30 6.04 16.88
C ILE A 235 12.65 7.45 16.42
N VAL A 236 13.49 7.60 15.39
CA VAL A 236 13.89 8.92 14.88
C VAL A 236 12.67 9.71 14.37
N MET A 237 11.77 9.09 13.60
CA MET A 237 10.56 9.74 13.12
C MET A 237 9.64 10.15 14.28
N LEU A 238 9.51 9.30 15.30
CA LEU A 238 8.70 9.57 16.48
C LEU A 238 9.29 10.74 17.29
N VAL A 239 10.58 10.68 17.60
CA VAL A 239 11.31 11.74 18.35
C VAL A 239 11.31 13.05 17.56
N TYR A 240 11.56 13.04 16.25
CA TYR A 240 11.51 14.24 15.43
C TYR A 240 10.13 14.91 15.48
N SER A 241 9.08 14.11 15.34
CA SER A 241 7.70 14.60 15.39
C SER A 241 7.40 15.30 16.72
N TYR A 242 7.91 14.78 17.84
CA TYR A 242 7.66 15.36 19.16
C TYR A 242 8.61 16.49 19.58
N SER A 243 9.91 16.31 19.35
CA SER A 243 10.93 17.18 19.90
C SER A 243 11.26 18.38 19.01
N ILE A 244 11.00 18.29 17.70
CA ILE A 244 11.39 19.32 16.73
C ILE A 244 10.18 20.10 16.22
N VAL A 245 9.12 19.40 15.80
CA VAL A 245 7.92 20.04 15.25
C VAL A 245 7.01 20.57 16.35
N GLY A 246 7.11 20.00 17.55
CA GLY A 246 6.32 20.37 18.71
C GLY A 246 5.11 19.47 18.89
N THR A 247 4.40 19.67 19.99
CA THR A 247 3.28 18.81 20.34
C THR A 247 2.10 19.05 19.41
N ASP A 248 1.78 20.28 19.06
CA ASP A 248 0.48 20.61 18.50
C ASP A 248 0.33 20.33 16.99
N ILE A 249 1.21 19.55 16.36
CA ILE A 249 1.12 19.23 14.93
C ILE A 249 1.54 17.78 14.69
N LEU A 250 0.71 17.01 13.98
CA LEU A 250 1.08 15.71 13.47
C LEU A 250 2.09 15.88 12.33
N PHE A 251 3.37 15.56 12.57
CA PHE A 251 4.36 15.53 11.51
C PHE A 251 4.32 14.21 10.74
N VAL A 252 4.10 14.32 9.44
CA VAL A 252 3.99 13.17 8.54
C VAL A 252 5.17 13.18 7.58
N PHE A 253 6.05 12.20 7.74
CA PHE A 253 7.14 11.97 6.80
C PHE A 253 6.58 11.56 5.44
N HIS A 254 7.16 12.12 4.38
CA HIS A 254 6.83 11.70 3.03
C HIS A 254 7.21 10.22 2.84
N ARG A 255 6.42 9.47 2.06
CA ARG A 255 6.62 8.02 1.91
C ARG A 255 7.97 7.63 1.29
N TYR A 256 8.50 8.47 0.40
CA TYR A 256 9.82 8.24 -0.19
C TYR A 256 10.94 9.01 0.52
N SER A 257 10.66 9.57 1.70
CA SER A 257 11.70 10.14 2.54
C SER A 257 12.69 9.06 2.97
N LEU A 258 13.94 9.47 3.23
CA LEU A 258 15.03 8.56 3.54
C LEU A 258 14.69 7.59 4.68
N LEU A 259 14.08 8.09 5.76
CA LEU A 259 13.74 7.27 6.93
C LEU A 259 12.69 6.19 6.61
N VAL A 260 11.67 6.53 5.82
CA VAL A 260 10.61 5.58 5.42
C VAL A 260 11.15 4.54 4.43
N VAL A 261 12.06 4.93 3.54
CA VAL A 261 12.74 3.98 2.63
C VAL A 261 13.66 3.03 3.40
N ILE A 262 14.44 3.52 4.38
CA ILE A 262 15.28 2.66 5.23
C ILE A 262 14.41 1.67 6.02
N LEU A 263 13.30 2.15 6.59
CA LEU A 263 12.31 1.31 7.27
C LEU A 263 11.77 0.21 6.34
N SER A 264 11.43 0.55 5.09
CA SER A 264 10.96 -0.41 4.08
C SER A 264 12.01 -1.48 3.76
N ILE A 265 13.28 -1.09 3.65
CA ILE A 265 14.41 -2.03 3.50
C ILE A 265 14.50 -2.97 4.70
N GLY A 266 14.46 -2.42 5.91
CA GLY A 266 14.53 -3.19 7.15
C GLY A 266 13.43 -4.25 7.21
N VAL A 267 12.18 -3.86 6.94
CA VAL A 267 11.05 -4.80 6.92
C VAL A 267 11.22 -5.87 5.83
N PHE A 268 11.57 -5.48 4.60
CA PHE A 268 11.78 -6.46 3.53
C PHE A 268 12.87 -7.48 3.90
N CYS A 269 14.02 -7.01 4.39
CA CYS A 269 15.15 -7.85 4.77
C CYS A 269 14.83 -8.73 5.99
N LEU A 270 14.04 -8.24 6.96
CA LEU A 270 13.62 -9.04 8.11
C LEU A 270 12.75 -10.23 7.66
N PHE A 271 11.78 -10.00 6.79
CA PHE A 271 10.94 -11.08 6.25
C PHE A 271 11.74 -12.06 5.41
N LYS A 272 12.73 -11.58 4.65
CA LYS A 272 13.63 -12.43 3.85
C LYS A 272 14.52 -13.31 4.74
N SER A 273 15.13 -12.74 5.79
CA SER A 273 16.20 -13.38 6.57
C SER A 273 15.72 -14.12 7.83
N SER A 274 14.52 -13.84 8.33
CA SER A 274 14.02 -14.42 9.57
C SER A 274 13.56 -15.87 9.40
N SER A 275 14.26 -16.80 10.05
CA SER A 275 13.84 -18.20 10.15
C SER A 275 12.49 -18.35 10.84
N PHE A 276 12.17 -17.52 11.85
CA PHE A 276 10.86 -17.54 12.51
C PHE A 276 9.70 -17.32 11.52
N ILE A 277 9.88 -16.44 10.54
CA ILE A 277 8.88 -16.18 9.51
C ILE A 277 8.88 -17.30 8.48
N ASN A 278 10.06 -17.73 8.01
CA ASN A 278 10.19 -18.73 6.95
C ASN A 278 9.78 -20.15 7.39
N ASP A 279 10.04 -20.51 8.64
CA ASP A 279 9.75 -21.81 9.26
C ASP A 279 8.42 -21.80 10.03
N SER A 280 7.62 -20.74 9.86
CA SER A 280 6.32 -20.59 10.52
C SER A 280 5.43 -21.81 10.29
N SER A 281 4.79 -22.28 11.38
CA SER A 281 3.93 -23.46 11.33
C SER A 281 2.82 -23.36 10.28
N GLN A 282 2.40 -24.50 9.74
CA GLN A 282 1.30 -24.59 8.75
C GLN A 282 0.01 -23.89 9.22
N LYS A 283 -0.21 -23.79 10.54
CA LYS A 283 -1.39 -23.13 11.14
C LYS A 283 -1.44 -21.62 10.85
N ILE A 284 -0.30 -20.94 10.86
CA ILE A 284 -0.22 -19.50 10.57
C ILE A 284 -0.06 -19.26 9.06
N ALA A 285 0.62 -20.18 8.37
CA ALA A 285 0.86 -20.08 6.94
C ALA A 285 -0.44 -20.03 6.11
N GLY A 286 -1.48 -20.75 6.52
CA GLY A 286 -2.79 -20.76 5.85
C GLY A 286 -3.48 -19.39 5.81
N PRO A 287 -3.82 -18.79 6.96
CA PRO A 287 -4.43 -17.46 7.03
C PRO A 287 -3.58 -16.37 6.35
N VAL A 288 -2.27 -16.37 6.58
CA VAL A 288 -1.35 -15.40 5.95
C VAL A 288 -1.39 -15.53 4.43
N SER A 289 -1.35 -16.75 3.91
CA SER A 289 -1.44 -17.01 2.46
C SER A 289 -2.80 -16.59 1.88
N SER A 290 -3.88 -16.72 2.65
CA SER A 290 -5.22 -16.27 2.26
C SER A 290 -5.30 -14.75 2.16
N ILE A 291 -4.77 -14.03 3.16
CA ILE A 291 -4.70 -12.56 3.15
C ILE A 291 -3.82 -12.10 1.99
N ALA A 292 -2.64 -12.71 1.80
CA ALA A 292 -1.75 -12.41 0.69
C ALA A 292 -2.44 -12.57 -0.67
N PHE A 293 -3.21 -13.65 -0.83
CA PHE A 293 -3.99 -13.95 -2.02
C PHE A 293 -5.11 -12.92 -2.28
N CYS A 294 -5.77 -12.43 -1.22
CA CYS A 294 -6.85 -11.44 -1.32
C CYS A 294 -6.35 -9.98 -1.35
N SER A 295 -5.05 -9.74 -1.13
CA SER A 295 -4.50 -8.41 -0.83
C SER A 295 -4.84 -7.32 -1.85
N TYR A 296 -4.84 -7.61 -3.15
CA TYR A 296 -5.19 -6.62 -4.17
C TYR A 296 -6.70 -6.29 -4.16
N GLY A 297 -7.56 -7.30 -4.01
CA GLY A 297 -9.00 -7.08 -3.84
C GLY A 297 -9.30 -6.26 -2.57
N MET A 298 -8.66 -6.59 -1.45
CA MET A 298 -8.78 -5.85 -0.19
C MET A 298 -8.36 -4.38 -0.38
N TYR A 299 -7.24 -4.16 -1.09
CA TYR A 299 -6.76 -2.81 -1.43
C TYR A 299 -7.83 -1.99 -2.16
N LEU A 300 -8.58 -2.61 -3.08
CA LEU A 300 -9.55 -1.91 -3.91
C LEU A 300 -10.85 -1.52 -3.19
N ILE A 301 -11.17 -2.13 -2.04
CA ILE A 301 -12.47 -1.94 -1.39
C ILE A 301 -12.41 -1.40 0.04
N HIS A 302 -11.27 -1.53 0.74
CA HIS A 302 -11.20 -1.25 2.18
C HIS A 302 -11.59 0.19 2.55
N SER A 303 -11.08 1.20 1.84
CA SER A 303 -11.33 2.62 2.16
C SER A 303 -12.78 3.02 1.86
N GLN A 304 -13.35 2.47 0.79
CA GLN A 304 -14.74 2.64 0.40
C GLN A 304 -15.70 2.06 1.46
N LEU A 305 -15.41 0.86 1.96
CA LEU A 305 -16.17 0.23 3.03
C LEU A 305 -16.12 1.06 4.33
N MET A 306 -14.92 1.50 4.72
CA MET A 306 -14.73 2.38 5.89
C MET A 306 -15.53 3.68 5.74
N MET A 307 -15.51 4.30 4.57
CA MET A 307 -16.23 5.53 4.28
C MET A 307 -17.75 5.36 4.42
N VAL A 308 -18.31 4.27 3.89
CA VAL A 308 -19.76 3.97 4.01
C VAL A 308 -20.13 3.80 5.48
N VAL A 309 -19.38 2.98 6.23
CA VAL A 309 -19.62 2.77 7.67
C VAL A 309 -19.55 4.09 8.43
N ARG A 310 -18.56 4.93 8.12
CA ARG A 310 -18.40 6.24 8.75
C ARG A 310 -19.59 7.17 8.57
N LYS A 311 -20.26 7.11 7.43
CA LYS A 311 -21.44 7.94 7.18
C LYS A 311 -22.71 7.36 7.80
N MET A 312 -22.78 6.04 7.98
CA MET A 312 -23.96 5.36 8.53
C MET A 312 -23.96 5.29 10.05
N PHE A 313 -22.79 5.22 10.68
CA PHE A 313 -22.67 5.06 12.13
C PHE A 313 -22.21 6.37 12.79
N HIS A 314 -22.89 6.74 13.88
CA HIS A 314 -22.42 7.77 14.79
C HIS A 314 -21.32 7.17 15.68
N PHE A 315 -20.07 7.54 15.40
CA PHE A 315 -18.94 7.10 16.20
C PHE A 315 -19.00 7.69 17.62
N SER A 316 -18.46 6.91 18.56
CA SER A 316 -18.64 7.12 19.99
C SER A 316 -17.72 8.17 20.60
N SER A 317 -16.87 8.80 19.78
CA SER A 317 -15.75 9.64 20.21
C SER A 317 -14.78 8.92 21.16
N ASN A 318 -14.74 7.58 21.08
CA ASN A 318 -13.79 6.73 21.77
C ASN A 318 -12.82 6.19 20.73
N PHE A 319 -11.61 6.74 20.72
CA PHE A 319 -10.57 6.39 19.76
C PHE A 319 -10.38 4.87 19.61
N VAL A 320 -10.26 4.12 20.71
CA VAL A 320 -9.98 2.68 20.64
C VAL A 320 -11.14 1.92 20.03
N PHE A 321 -12.37 2.22 20.45
CA PHE A 321 -13.56 1.56 19.91
C PHE A 321 -13.75 1.88 18.42
N ASP A 322 -13.71 3.17 18.07
CA ASP A 322 -13.92 3.65 16.70
C ASP A 322 -12.81 3.12 15.77
N TYR A 323 -11.57 3.04 16.26
CA TYR A 323 -10.44 2.41 15.57
C TYR A 323 -10.67 0.91 15.29
N LEU A 324 -11.07 0.15 16.30
CA LEU A 324 -11.32 -1.29 16.15
C LEU A 324 -12.47 -1.58 15.18
N VAL A 325 -13.51 -0.75 15.19
CA VAL A 325 -14.63 -0.86 14.24
C VAL A 325 -14.13 -0.62 12.81
N LEU A 326 -13.44 0.49 12.56
CA LEU A 326 -12.93 0.78 11.21
C LEU A 326 -11.87 -0.23 10.76
N PHE A 327 -11.04 -0.74 11.66
CA PHE A 327 -10.09 -1.81 11.36
C PHE A 327 -10.81 -3.11 10.99
N ALA A 328 -11.85 -3.50 11.73
CA ALA A 328 -12.63 -4.70 11.42
C ALA A 328 -13.30 -4.57 10.04
N VAL A 329 -13.86 -3.40 9.71
CA VAL A 329 -14.47 -3.13 8.41
C VAL A 329 -13.41 -3.12 7.29
N GLY A 330 -12.32 -2.42 7.52
CA GLY A 330 -11.26 -2.24 6.54
C GLY A 330 -10.46 -3.50 6.24
N PHE A 331 -10.20 -4.32 7.25
CA PHE A 331 -9.33 -5.49 7.14
C PHE A 331 -10.13 -6.78 7.10
N ILE A 332 -10.96 -7.04 8.12
CA ILE A 332 -11.63 -8.34 8.29
C ILE A 332 -12.77 -8.47 7.29
N LEU A 333 -13.64 -7.46 7.18
CA LEU A 333 -14.77 -7.50 6.25
C LEU A 333 -14.30 -7.44 4.80
N SER A 334 -13.30 -6.62 4.47
CA SER A 334 -12.74 -6.59 3.11
C SER A 334 -12.12 -7.94 2.72
N TRP A 335 -11.34 -8.57 3.62
CA TRP A 335 -10.81 -9.91 3.41
C TRP A 335 -11.93 -10.93 3.24
N PHE A 336 -12.94 -10.90 4.11
CA PHE A 336 -14.06 -11.83 4.05
C PHE A 336 -14.83 -11.72 2.72
N ILE A 337 -15.16 -10.51 2.29
CA ILE A 337 -15.84 -10.26 1.01
C ILE A 337 -15.04 -10.84 -0.16
N ILE A 338 -13.75 -10.50 -0.25
CA ILE A 338 -12.89 -10.96 -1.33
C ILE A 338 -12.68 -12.48 -1.27
N TYR A 339 -12.52 -13.04 -0.07
CA TYR A 339 -12.37 -14.47 0.12
C TYR A 339 -13.62 -15.25 -0.31
N VAL A 340 -14.81 -14.79 0.06
CA VAL A 340 -16.08 -15.42 -0.35
C VAL A 340 -16.26 -15.31 -1.86
N LEU A 341 -16.03 -14.13 -2.44
CA LEU A 341 -16.12 -13.93 -3.89
C LEU A 341 -15.12 -14.80 -4.66
N SER A 342 -13.94 -15.08 -4.10
CA SER A 342 -12.94 -15.98 -4.70
C SER A 342 -13.36 -17.45 -4.78
N LYS A 343 -14.49 -17.82 -4.17
CA LYS A 343 -15.09 -19.15 -4.31
C LYS A 343 -16.01 -19.24 -5.53
N ILE A 344 -16.24 -18.13 -6.23
CA ILE A 344 -17.08 -18.05 -7.42
C ILE A 344 -16.17 -17.99 -8.65
N PRO A 345 -15.99 -19.08 -9.42
CA PRO A 345 -14.92 -19.19 -10.43
C PRO A 345 -14.98 -18.16 -11.57
N ILE A 346 -16.13 -17.51 -11.75
CA ILE A 346 -16.38 -16.57 -12.85
C ILE A 346 -15.81 -15.18 -12.54
N VAL A 347 -15.68 -14.81 -11.26
CA VAL A 347 -15.36 -13.42 -10.85
C VAL A 347 -13.91 -13.22 -10.41
N ASP A 348 -13.08 -14.27 -10.33
CA ASP A 348 -11.69 -14.19 -9.87
C ASP A 348 -10.86 -13.12 -10.60
N ASP A 349 -11.03 -13.03 -11.92
CA ASP A 349 -10.36 -12.03 -12.77
C ASP A 349 -10.86 -10.59 -12.53
N LEU A 350 -12.03 -10.42 -11.92
CA LEU A 350 -12.70 -9.14 -11.65
C LEU A 350 -12.51 -8.68 -10.21
N ILE A 351 -12.25 -9.57 -9.26
CA ILE A 351 -12.16 -9.19 -7.84
C ILE A 351 -10.73 -8.94 -7.36
N GLY A 352 -9.74 -9.19 -8.22
CA GLY A 352 -8.33 -8.93 -7.91
C GLY A 352 -7.61 -10.08 -7.21
N VAL A 353 -7.97 -11.32 -7.57
CA VAL A 353 -7.48 -12.52 -6.91
C VAL A 353 -6.90 -13.47 -7.96
N LYS A 354 -5.56 -13.48 -8.19
CA LYS A 354 -4.89 -14.41 -9.15
C LYS A 354 -3.35 -14.38 -9.25
#